data_AF-A0A5M9J1W8-F1
#
_entry.id   AF-A0A5M9J1W8-F1
#
_cell.length_a   1.000
_cell.length_b   1.000
_cell.length_c   1.000
_cell.angle_alpha   90.00
_cell.angle_beta   90.00
_cell.angle_gamma   90.00
#
_symmetry.space_group_name_H-M   'P 1'
#
loop_
_entity.id
_entity.type
_entity.pdbx_description
1 polymer ?
#
loop_
_entity_poly.entity_id
_entity_poly.type
_entity_poly.pdbx_seq_one_letter_code
_entity_poly.pdbx_strand_id
1 'polypeptide(L)'
;MKRKDTVLAEQNQVYDEALSSLNVTKDGWARLGIAERIDLLQQVKKCLMQQAEGWVEIAARRKRLPAGSSLVGEEWLSGHYAVMAACNGSILTLSQMKSKAFLTGLPTRRLDNGRLAVQVVPHNVLSLRFSMLPHPPWFITIQRQHMLGRLLTHFQYEPSFWKLPRIFINALRG
;
A
#
# COMPACT_ATOMS: atom_id res chain seq x y z
N MET A 1 -23.71 -34.39 -6.61
CA MET A 1 -23.30 -33.54 -7.75
C MET A 1 -24.08 -32.23 -7.77
N LYS A 2 -25.42 -32.24 -7.91
CA LYS A 2 -26.29 -31.04 -7.99
C LYS A 2 -26.05 -29.89 -6.99
N ARG A 3 -25.69 -30.18 -5.72
CA ARG A 3 -25.50 -29.15 -4.69
C ARG A 3 -24.27 -28.25 -4.92
N LYS A 4 -23.20 -28.78 -5.54
CA LYS A 4 -22.03 -27.96 -5.88
C LYS A 4 -22.33 -27.03 -7.06
N ASP A 5 -23.10 -27.51 -8.03
CA ASP A 5 -23.48 -26.76 -9.22
C ASP A 5 -24.40 -25.57 -8.87
N THR A 6 -25.33 -25.77 -7.93
CA THR A 6 -26.17 -24.69 -7.38
C THR A 6 -25.36 -23.63 -6.63
N VAL A 7 -24.42 -24.04 -5.76
CA VAL A 7 -23.56 -23.10 -5.02
C VAL A 7 -22.67 -22.29 -5.96
N LEU A 8 -22.13 -22.91 -7.00
CA LEU A 8 -21.33 -22.22 -8.02
C LEU A 8 -22.16 -21.23 -8.83
N ALA A 9 -23.40 -21.59 -9.19
CA ALA A 9 -24.31 -20.69 -9.90
C ALA A 9 -24.70 -19.47 -9.06
N GLU A 10 -25.00 -19.67 -7.77
CA GLU A 10 -25.28 -18.58 -6.83
C GLU A 10 -24.07 -17.65 -6.65
N GLN A 11 -22.86 -18.22 -6.52
CA GLN A 11 -21.63 -17.43 -6.43
C GLN A 11 -21.35 -16.60 -7.69
N ASN A 12 -21.54 -17.20 -8.87
CA ASN A 12 -21.36 -16.50 -10.13
C ASN A 12 -22.36 -15.36 -10.28
N GLN A 13 -23.61 -15.56 -9.88
CA GLN A 13 -24.61 -14.50 -9.88
C GLN A 13 -24.18 -13.31 -9.00
N VAL A 14 -23.68 -13.56 -7.79
CA VAL A 14 -23.15 -12.50 -6.91
C VAL A 14 -21.98 -11.74 -7.57
N TYR A 15 -21.09 -12.45 -8.26
CA TYR A 15 -19.98 -11.82 -8.97
C TYR A 15 -20.46 -10.99 -10.17
N ASP A 16 -21.42 -11.49 -10.95
CA ASP A 16 -21.98 -10.76 -12.10
C ASP A 16 -22.71 -9.49 -11.65
N GLU A 17 -23.46 -9.54 -10.55
CA GLU A 17 -24.10 -8.37 -9.93
C GLU A 17 -23.06 -7.34 -9.46
N ALA A 18 -22.00 -7.79 -8.79
CA ALA A 18 -20.91 -6.91 -8.33
C ALA A 18 -20.16 -6.26 -9.50
N LEU A 19 -19.86 -7.02 -10.55
CA LEU A 19 -19.20 -6.52 -11.76
C LEU A 19 -20.09 -5.54 -12.53
N SER A 20 -21.39 -5.81 -12.62
CA SER A 20 -22.36 -4.90 -13.23
C SER A 20 -22.43 -3.58 -12.47
N SER A 21 -22.53 -3.63 -11.14
CA SER A 21 -22.51 -2.44 -10.27
C SER A 21 -21.21 -1.64 -10.44
N LEU A 22 -20.06 -2.31 -10.44
CA LEU A 22 -18.76 -1.67 -10.69
C LEU A 22 -18.74 -0.99 -12.08
N ASN A 23 -19.20 -1.68 -13.12
CA ASN A 23 -19.17 -1.16 -14.49
C ASN A 23 -20.06 0.08 -14.66
N VAL A 24 -21.25 0.10 -14.04
CA VAL A 24 -22.17 1.24 -14.07
C VAL A 24 -21.61 2.43 -13.29
N THR A 25 -20.87 2.19 -12.21
CA THR A 25 -20.40 3.25 -11.29
C THR A 25 -18.96 3.73 -11.54
N LYS A 26 -18.16 3.00 -12.34
CA LYS A 26 -16.73 3.30 -12.59
C LYS A 26 -16.47 4.75 -13.03
N ASP A 27 -17.38 5.32 -13.81
CA ASP A 27 -17.24 6.66 -14.36
C ASP A 27 -17.47 7.75 -13.29
N GLY A 28 -18.14 7.41 -12.19
CA GLY A 28 -18.37 8.31 -11.06
C GLY A 28 -17.06 8.84 -10.48
N TRP A 29 -16.10 7.94 -10.20
CA TRP A 29 -14.77 8.31 -9.72
C TRP A 29 -14.02 9.23 -10.70
N ALA A 30 -14.07 8.91 -12.00
CA ALA A 30 -13.36 9.66 -13.03
C ALA A 30 -13.85 11.10 -13.17
N ARG A 31 -15.09 11.40 -12.75
CA ARG A 31 -15.68 12.75 -12.78
C ARG A 31 -15.41 13.57 -11.52
N LEU A 32 -14.97 12.95 -10.41
CA LEU A 32 -14.66 13.66 -9.18
C LEU A 32 -13.52 14.66 -9.39
N GLY A 33 -13.63 15.81 -8.71
CA GLY A 33 -12.57 16.79 -8.62
C GLY A 33 -11.39 16.29 -7.80
N ILE A 34 -10.26 16.99 -7.92
CA ILE A 34 -9.02 16.64 -7.19
C ILE A 34 -9.24 16.64 -5.67
N ALA A 35 -9.96 17.63 -5.14
CA ALA A 35 -10.21 17.75 -3.70
C ALA A 35 -11.02 16.57 -3.16
N GLU A 36 -12.07 16.17 -3.86
CA GLU A 36 -12.93 15.04 -3.48
C GLU A 36 -12.16 13.71 -3.54
N ARG A 37 -11.30 13.52 -4.55
CA ARG A 37 -10.43 12.33 -4.62
C ARG A 37 -9.45 12.27 -3.46
N ILE A 38 -8.88 13.42 -3.07
CA ILE A 38 -7.97 13.49 -1.91
C ILE A 38 -8.72 13.13 -0.63
N ASP A 39 -9.92 13.68 -0.43
CA ASP A 39 -10.76 13.38 0.73
C ASP A 39 -11.10 11.88 0.80
N LEU A 40 -11.53 11.27 -0.30
CA LEU A 40 -11.78 9.82 -0.38
C LEU A 40 -10.53 8.99 -0.04
N LEU A 41 -9.36 9.37 -0.54
CA LEU A 41 -8.11 8.69 -0.19
C LEU A 41 -7.77 8.84 1.30
N GLN A 42 -8.04 10.00 1.92
CA GLN A 42 -7.88 10.19 3.36
C GLN A 42 -8.85 9.32 4.17
N GLN A 43 -10.10 9.19 3.72
CA GLN A 43 -11.08 8.29 4.32
C GLN A 43 -10.62 6.83 4.23
N VAL A 44 -10.12 6.39 3.07
CA VAL A 44 -9.56 5.04 2.88
C VAL A 44 -8.42 4.79 3.87
N LYS A 45 -7.49 5.74 4.04
CA LYS A 45 -6.40 5.62 5.03
C LYS A 45 -6.94 5.43 6.45
N LYS A 46 -7.96 6.20 6.84
CA LYS A 46 -8.57 6.12 8.18
C LYS A 46 -9.25 4.78 8.40
N CYS A 47 -10.09 4.34 7.46
CA CYS A 47 -10.76 3.04 7.53
C CYS A 47 -9.76 1.88 7.55
N LEU A 48 -8.72 1.95 6.72
CA LEU A 48 -7.66 0.94 6.69
C LEU A 48 -6.97 0.81 8.04
N MET A 49 -6.58 1.92 8.67
CA MET A 49 -5.91 1.89 9.97
C MET A 49 -6.81 1.36 11.08
N GLN A 50 -8.12 1.69 11.05
CA GLN A 50 -9.11 1.16 12.00
C GLN A 50 -9.24 -0.36 11.91
N GLN A 51 -9.21 -0.92 10.70
CA GLN A 51 -9.41 -2.35 10.47
C GLN A 51 -8.12 -3.17 10.46
N ALA A 52 -6.96 -2.52 10.53
CA ALA A 52 -5.68 -3.16 10.24
C ALA A 52 -5.33 -4.31 11.18
N GLU A 53 -5.50 -4.12 12.50
CA GLU A 53 -5.17 -5.15 13.48
C GLU A 53 -6.06 -6.39 13.28
N GLY A 54 -7.39 -6.18 13.18
CA GLY A 54 -8.35 -7.27 12.99
C GLY A 54 -8.15 -8.02 11.68
N TRP A 55 -7.77 -7.33 10.60
CA TRP A 55 -7.37 -7.98 9.36
C TRP A 55 -6.20 -8.91 9.59
N VAL A 56 -5.09 -8.40 10.16
CA VAL A 56 -3.87 -9.20 10.36
C VAL A 56 -4.13 -10.40 11.26
N GLU A 57 -4.89 -10.23 12.35
CA GLU A 57 -5.28 -11.32 13.24
C GLU A 57 -6.06 -12.42 12.51
N ILE A 58 -7.07 -12.03 11.73
CA ILE A 58 -7.90 -12.98 10.96
C ILE A 58 -7.06 -13.70 9.90
N ALA A 59 -6.21 -12.96 9.17
CA ALA A 59 -5.35 -13.51 8.14
C ALA A 59 -4.35 -14.51 8.72
N ALA A 60 -3.65 -14.15 9.79
CA ALA A 60 -2.69 -15.02 10.48
C ALA A 60 -3.37 -16.28 11.01
N ARG A 61 -4.56 -16.16 11.62
CA ARG A 61 -5.35 -17.30 12.10
C ARG A 61 -5.75 -18.23 10.97
N ARG A 62 -6.27 -17.71 9.85
CA ARG A 62 -6.69 -18.52 8.70
C ARG A 62 -5.52 -19.22 8.02
N LYS A 63 -4.36 -18.55 7.97
CA LYS A 63 -3.10 -19.11 7.46
C LYS A 63 -2.39 -20.02 8.46
N ARG A 64 -2.94 -20.18 9.68
CA ARG A 64 -2.40 -20.99 10.78
C ARG A 64 -0.95 -20.63 11.12
N LEU A 65 -0.64 -19.33 11.10
CA LEU A 65 0.69 -18.84 11.45
C LEU A 65 0.92 -19.00 12.97
N PRO A 66 2.08 -19.51 13.40
CA PRO A 66 2.44 -19.55 14.82
C PRO A 66 2.43 -18.13 15.43
N ALA A 67 2.06 -18.04 16.72
CA ALA A 67 2.12 -16.78 17.44
C ALA A 67 3.56 -16.24 17.44
N GLY A 68 3.72 -14.95 17.13
CA GLY A 68 5.05 -14.32 17.03
C GLY A 68 5.84 -14.64 15.77
N SER A 69 5.28 -15.39 14.82
CA SER A 69 5.93 -15.68 13.53
C SER A 69 6.24 -14.38 12.76
N SER A 70 7.43 -14.30 12.16
CA SER A 70 7.82 -13.18 11.29
C SER A 70 6.86 -13.02 10.11
N LEU A 71 6.25 -14.12 9.64
CA LEU A 71 5.29 -14.12 8.54
C LEU A 71 4.02 -13.30 8.84
N VAL A 72 3.70 -13.03 10.11
CA VAL A 72 2.61 -12.10 10.46
C VAL A 72 2.94 -10.67 10.02
N GLY A 73 4.24 -10.33 9.94
CA GLY A 73 4.70 -9.05 9.42
C GLY A 73 4.41 -8.84 7.94
N GLU A 74 4.32 -9.91 7.15
CA GLU A 74 3.92 -9.82 5.75
C GLU A 74 2.47 -9.32 5.61
N GLU A 75 1.55 -9.74 6.49
CA GLU A 75 0.17 -9.24 6.46
C GLU A 75 0.09 -7.72 6.72
N TRP A 76 1.03 -7.18 7.50
CA TRP A 76 1.18 -5.75 7.69
C TRP A 76 1.80 -5.06 6.47
N LEU A 77 2.86 -5.63 5.91
CA LEU A 77 3.66 -4.99 4.85
C LEU A 77 2.99 -5.06 3.47
N SER A 78 2.57 -6.24 3.03
CA SER A 78 2.01 -6.42 1.69
C SER A 78 0.57 -5.92 1.59
N GLY A 79 -0.18 -5.92 2.70
CA GLY A 79 -1.54 -5.40 2.78
C GLY A 79 -1.56 -3.92 3.14
N HIS A 80 -1.45 -3.65 4.43
CA HIS A 80 -1.77 -2.34 5.01
C HIS A 80 -0.76 -1.26 4.62
N TYR A 81 0.53 -1.54 4.76
CA TYR A 81 1.59 -0.60 4.40
C TYR A 81 1.54 -0.24 2.91
N ALA A 82 1.38 -1.23 2.02
CA ALA A 82 1.32 -1.01 0.58
C ALA A 82 0.15 -0.10 0.17
N VAL A 83 -1.06 -0.36 0.70
CA VAL A 83 -2.24 0.49 0.43
C VAL A 83 -2.03 1.90 1.01
N MET A 84 -1.51 2.01 2.24
CA MET A 84 -1.24 3.31 2.87
C MET A 84 -0.23 4.13 2.06
N ALA A 85 0.86 3.50 1.58
CA ALA A 85 1.87 4.13 0.75
C ALA A 85 1.28 4.58 -0.61
N ALA A 86 0.44 3.77 -1.23
CA ALA A 86 -0.26 4.12 -2.46
C ALA A 86 -1.20 5.32 -2.27
N CYS A 87 -1.97 5.37 -1.17
CA CYS A 87 -2.81 6.51 -0.82
C CYS A 87 -1.96 7.77 -0.60
N ASN A 88 -0.88 7.69 0.16
CA ASN A 88 0.02 8.83 0.42
C ASN A 88 0.63 9.37 -0.89
N GLY A 89 1.15 8.51 -1.75
CA GLY A 89 1.71 8.93 -3.05
C GLY A 89 0.67 9.55 -3.98
N SER A 90 -0.54 9.00 -3.99
CA SER A 90 -1.67 9.54 -4.77
C SER A 90 -2.11 10.91 -4.25
N ILE A 91 -2.28 11.07 -2.93
CA ILE A 91 -2.62 12.36 -2.31
C ILE A 91 -1.56 13.42 -2.62
N LEU A 92 -0.27 13.06 -2.51
CA LEU A 92 0.83 13.97 -2.84
C LEU A 92 0.77 14.42 -4.30
N THR A 93 0.59 13.48 -5.23
CA THR A 93 0.52 13.77 -6.67
C THR A 93 -0.70 14.65 -7.00
N LEU A 94 -1.86 14.29 -6.44
CA LEU A 94 -3.12 15.02 -6.65
C LEU A 94 -3.06 16.44 -6.09
N SER A 95 -2.46 16.65 -4.90
CA SER A 95 -2.33 17.99 -4.31
C SER A 95 -1.46 18.94 -5.15
N GLN A 96 -0.53 18.37 -5.94
CA GLN A 96 0.35 19.10 -6.84
C GLN A 96 -0.15 19.14 -8.29
N MET A 97 -1.33 18.59 -8.59
CA MET A 97 -1.78 18.39 -9.96
C MET A 97 -1.94 19.69 -10.76
N LYS A 98 -2.39 20.78 -10.11
CA LYS A 98 -2.58 22.08 -10.76
C LYS A 98 -1.28 22.71 -11.24
N SER A 99 -0.21 22.63 -10.43
CA SER A 99 1.11 23.16 -10.76
C SER A 99 2.01 22.15 -11.50
N LYS A 100 1.63 20.86 -11.48
CA LYS A 100 2.47 19.73 -11.89
C LYS A 100 3.82 19.70 -11.19
N ALA A 101 3.90 20.20 -9.95
CA ALA A 101 5.15 20.30 -9.20
C ALA A 101 5.84 18.94 -9.01
N PHE A 102 5.09 17.83 -9.02
CA PHE A 102 5.62 16.46 -8.92
C PHE A 102 6.52 16.03 -10.10
N LEU A 103 6.55 16.80 -11.20
CA LEU A 103 7.48 16.58 -12.31
C LEU A 103 8.82 17.33 -12.13
N THR A 104 8.91 18.21 -11.15
CA THR A 104 10.08 19.07 -10.93
C THR A 104 11.26 18.22 -10.48
N GLY A 105 12.39 18.37 -11.17
CA GLY A 105 13.63 17.67 -10.81
C GLY A 105 13.70 16.21 -11.27
N LEU A 106 12.74 15.71 -12.04
CA LEU A 106 12.85 14.37 -12.63
C LEU A 106 13.94 14.34 -13.71
N PRO A 107 14.92 13.42 -13.64
CA PRO A 107 15.92 13.28 -14.70
C PRO A 107 15.24 12.90 -16.01
N THR A 108 15.52 13.69 -17.05
CA THR A 108 15.00 13.44 -18.39
C THR A 108 16.14 13.35 -19.40
N ARG A 109 15.99 12.48 -20.39
CA ARG A 109 16.87 12.43 -21.57
C ARG A 109 16.05 12.24 -22.83
N ARG A 110 16.49 12.85 -23.94
CA ARG A 110 15.94 12.53 -25.26
C ARG A 110 16.69 11.33 -25.84
N LEU A 111 15.93 10.44 -26.49
CA LEU A 111 16.46 9.30 -27.22
C LEU A 111 16.71 9.70 -28.69
N ASP A 112 17.56 8.96 -29.38
CA ASP A 112 17.90 9.20 -30.80
C ASP A 112 16.68 9.14 -31.74
N ASN A 113 15.61 8.45 -31.31
CA ASN A 113 14.32 8.38 -32.01
C ASN A 113 13.36 9.53 -31.67
N GLY A 114 13.82 10.59 -31.00
CA GLY A 114 13.02 11.76 -30.64
C GLY A 114 12.10 11.60 -29.42
N ARG A 115 12.00 10.41 -28.81
CA ARG A 115 11.19 10.18 -27.61
C ARG A 115 11.85 10.73 -26.34
N LEU A 116 11.05 11.15 -25.37
CA LEU A 116 11.50 11.57 -24.03
C LEU A 116 11.50 10.38 -23.08
N ALA A 117 12.64 10.07 -22.47
CA ALA A 117 12.75 9.13 -21.37
C ALA A 117 12.83 9.90 -20.04
N VAL A 118 12.00 9.51 -19.07
CA VAL A 118 11.94 10.10 -17.74
C VAL A 118 12.31 9.04 -16.72
N GLN A 119 13.27 9.33 -15.86
CA GLN A 119 13.61 8.45 -14.75
C GLN A 119 12.63 8.70 -13.61
N VAL A 120 11.64 7.81 -13.49
CA VAL A 120 10.62 7.87 -12.43
C VAL A 120 11.00 7.09 -11.18
N VAL A 121 12.01 6.23 -11.24
CA VAL A 121 12.51 5.45 -10.10
C VAL A 121 14.04 5.45 -10.04
N PRO A 122 14.65 5.52 -8.84
CA PRO A 122 14.02 5.76 -7.53
C PRO A 122 13.58 7.23 -7.35
N HIS A 123 12.47 7.47 -6.65
CA HIS A 123 11.86 8.80 -6.50
C HIS A 123 12.27 9.55 -5.22
N ASN A 124 12.91 8.88 -4.26
CA ASN A 124 13.49 9.49 -3.07
C ASN A 124 14.73 8.71 -2.58
N VAL A 125 15.54 9.32 -1.71
CA VAL A 125 16.74 8.70 -1.09
C VAL A 125 16.42 7.46 -0.26
N LEU A 126 15.19 7.36 0.27
CA LEU A 126 14.69 6.19 1.00
C LEU A 126 14.27 5.04 0.05
N SER A 127 14.02 5.32 -1.23
CA SER A 127 13.39 4.42 -2.20
C SER A 127 14.44 3.68 -3.01
N LEU A 128 15.42 3.05 -2.36
CA LEU A 128 16.31 2.02 -2.96
C LEU A 128 17.66 2.49 -3.52
N ARG A 129 18.33 3.51 -2.94
CA ARG A 129 19.76 3.71 -3.23
C ARG A 129 20.63 3.91 -1.98
N PHE A 130 20.65 2.88 -1.14
CA PHE A 130 21.78 2.60 -0.23
C PHE A 130 22.08 1.10 -0.25
N SER A 131 23.03 0.72 -1.11
CA SER A 131 23.56 -0.64 -1.27
C SER A 131 24.44 -1.11 -0.09
N MET A 132 24.30 -0.55 1.11
CA MET A 132 25.06 -0.93 2.32
C MET A 132 24.27 -0.69 3.62
N LEU A 133 22.95 -0.87 3.61
CA LEU A 133 22.15 -0.91 4.83
C LEU A 133 21.84 -2.37 5.22
N PRO A 134 21.71 -2.68 6.53
CA PRO A 134 21.32 -4.01 7.00
C PRO A 134 20.05 -4.48 6.27
N HIS A 135 19.88 -5.81 6.17
CA HIS A 135 18.81 -6.46 5.39
C HIS A 135 17.52 -5.64 5.43
N PRO A 136 17.06 -5.17 4.26
CA PRO A 136 15.97 -4.22 4.23
C PRO A 136 14.73 -4.75 4.98
N PRO A 137 13.95 -3.87 5.63
CA PRO A 137 12.89 -4.26 6.56
C PRO A 137 11.73 -5.07 5.96
N TRP A 138 11.71 -5.25 4.64
CA TRP A 138 10.77 -6.07 3.88
C TRP A 138 11.27 -7.49 3.57
N PHE A 139 12.44 -7.89 4.09
CA PHE A 139 12.90 -9.28 4.00
C PHE A 139 12.29 -10.14 5.12
N ILE A 140 11.76 -11.31 4.73
CA ILE A 140 11.13 -12.31 5.60
C ILE A 140 12.07 -12.84 6.72
N THR A 141 13.37 -12.58 6.60
CA THR A 141 14.42 -13.06 7.52
C THR A 141 14.49 -12.29 8.85
N ILE A 142 13.68 -11.26 9.03
CA ILE A 142 13.65 -10.46 10.27
C ILE A 142 12.69 -11.12 11.28
N GLN A 143 13.21 -11.56 12.42
CA GLN A 143 12.43 -12.26 13.46
C GLN A 143 11.30 -11.38 14.02
N ARG A 144 11.53 -10.06 14.12
CA ARG A 144 10.58 -9.05 14.59
C ARG A 144 9.78 -8.36 13.47
N GLN A 145 9.70 -8.95 12.28
CA GLN A 145 8.98 -8.35 11.15
C GLN A 145 7.51 -8.05 11.47
N HIS A 146 6.86 -8.85 12.32
CA HIS A 146 5.50 -8.60 12.81
C HIS A 146 5.35 -7.25 13.53
N MET A 147 6.35 -6.84 14.32
CA MET A 147 6.36 -5.53 14.97
C MET A 147 6.72 -4.41 13.99
N LEU A 148 7.67 -4.66 13.10
CA LEU A 148 8.13 -3.66 12.14
C LEU A 148 7.06 -3.30 11.12
N GLY A 149 6.35 -4.28 10.56
CA GLY A 149 5.25 -4.03 9.63
C GLY A 149 4.18 -3.14 10.25
N ARG A 150 3.82 -3.42 11.51
CA ARG A 150 2.87 -2.58 12.28
C ARG A 150 3.41 -1.16 12.47
N LEU A 151 4.65 -1.00 12.94
CA LEU A 151 5.26 0.31 13.17
C LEU A 151 5.37 1.15 11.89
N LEU A 152 5.76 0.53 10.78
CA LEU A 152 5.86 1.18 9.47
C LEU A 152 4.48 1.60 8.95
N THR A 153 3.46 0.77 9.15
CA THR A 153 2.07 1.11 8.78
C THR A 153 1.57 2.31 9.58
N HIS A 154 1.79 2.33 10.90
CA HIS A 154 1.42 3.48 11.74
C HIS A 154 2.21 4.75 11.40
N PHE A 155 3.46 4.62 10.95
CA PHE A 155 4.26 5.75 10.48
C PHE A 155 3.73 6.29 9.15
N GLN A 156 3.32 5.42 8.22
CA GLN A 156 2.69 5.84 6.97
C GLN A 156 1.31 6.48 7.19
N TYR A 157 0.55 6.03 8.19
CA TYR A 157 -0.73 6.64 8.56
C TYR A 157 -0.51 8.08 9.06
N GLU A 158 0.37 8.22 10.05
CA GLU A 158 0.70 9.47 10.73
C GLU A 158 2.23 9.57 10.91
N PRO A 159 2.93 10.26 10.00
CA PRO A 159 4.36 10.41 10.09
C PRO A 159 4.73 11.27 11.29
N SER A 160 5.64 10.78 12.12
CA SER A 160 6.15 11.52 13.27
C SER A 160 7.61 11.15 13.51
N PHE A 161 8.46 12.15 13.70
CA PHE A 161 9.88 11.97 13.97
C PHE A 161 10.11 11.07 15.20
N TRP A 162 9.24 11.18 16.20
CA TRP A 162 9.29 10.39 17.43
C TRP A 162 9.01 8.90 17.24
N LYS A 163 8.40 8.49 16.13
CA LYS A 163 8.18 7.07 15.79
C LYS A 163 9.43 6.41 15.20
N LEU A 164 10.38 7.19 14.67
CA LEU A 164 11.57 6.68 13.99
C LEU A 164 12.53 5.90 14.89
N PRO A 165 12.93 6.37 16.10
CA PRO A 165 13.84 5.62 16.97
C PRO A 165 13.32 4.21 17.26
N ARG A 166 12.01 4.06 17.49
CA ARG A 166 11.37 2.77 17.74
C ARG A 166 11.42 1.84 16.53
N ILE A 167 11.25 2.36 15.32
CA ILE A 167 11.40 1.60 14.07
C ILE A 167 12.84 1.11 13.93
N PHE A 168 13.82 2.00 14.06
CA PHE A 168 15.25 1.67 13.94
C PHE A 168 15.70 0.64 14.96
N ILE A 169 15.31 0.80 16.23
CA ILE A 169 15.68 -0.14 17.30
C ILE A 169 15.13 -1.54 17.03
N ASN A 170 13.89 -1.66 16.52
CA ASN A 170 13.33 -2.98 16.19
C ASN A 170 13.92 -3.57 14.90
N ALA A 171 14.34 -2.73 13.95
CA ALA A 171 14.98 -3.17 12.71
C ALA A 171 16.40 -3.71 12.96
N LEU A 172 17.15 -3.06 13.86
CA LEU A 172 18.51 -3.47 14.21
C LEU A 172 18.56 -4.68 15.16
N ARG A 173 17.48 -4.96 15.89
CA ARG A 173 17.44 -6.03 16.89
C ARG A 173 17.13 -7.42 16.33
N GLY A 174 16.83 -7.53 15.03
CA GLY A 174 16.43 -8.80 14.41
C GLY A 174 15.03 -9.22 14.82
#